data_AF-A0A177M964-F1
#
_entry.id   AF-A0A177M964-F1
#
_cell.length_a   1.000
_cell.length_b   1.000
_cell.length_c   1.000
_cell.angle_alpha   90.00
_cell.angle_beta   90.00
_cell.angle_gamma   90.00
#
_symmetry.space_group_name_H-M   'P 1'
#
loop_
_entity.id
_entity.type
_entity.pdbx_description
1 polymer ?
#
loop_
_entity_poly.entity_id
_entity_poly.type
_entity_poly.pdbx_seq_one_letter_code
_entity_poly.pdbx_strand_id
1 'polypeptide(L)'
;MDWTEGLKQISILIAAWVAIYGIDSWRREHAGKRRIELAEDALTLFYEAVDAIKWIRHPVSFTNETENIEQEKGETDANFRARKSASVVFIRYNQRLELFNKLHSMRYRFMAQIGKDKATPFDDLNNIVNEITGAARVLTRLWPLENVVTTEQWEQHRKQIQKYEAVFWGGYEEEDPITPKLNKVITEIEATCKAVITGKGSLHNMLNRDIF
;
A
#
# COMPACT_ATOMS: atom_id res chain seq x y z
N MET A 1 34.29 -55.60 26.45
CA MET A 1 33.31 -54.75 25.72
C MET A 1 33.91 -54.49 24.36
N ASP A 2 33.23 -54.88 23.29
CA ASP A 2 33.78 -54.83 21.94
C ASP A 2 33.84 -53.37 21.48
N TRP A 3 35.05 -52.81 21.33
CA TRP A 3 35.26 -51.38 21.05
C TRP A 3 34.61 -50.95 19.73
N THR A 4 34.45 -51.92 18.82
CA THR A 4 33.75 -51.78 17.54
C THR A 4 32.27 -51.46 17.70
N GLU A 5 31.60 -52.02 18.72
CA GLU A 5 30.18 -51.81 18.98
C GLU A 5 29.93 -50.41 19.56
N GLY A 6 30.83 -49.94 20.44
CA GLY A 6 30.79 -48.57 20.95
C GLY A 6 30.94 -47.52 19.83
N LEU A 7 31.85 -47.75 18.87
CA LEU A 7 32.02 -46.87 17.71
C LEU A 7 30.78 -46.83 16.79
N LYS A 8 30.10 -47.97 16.59
CA LYS A 8 28.85 -48.02 15.82
C LYS A 8 27.73 -47.24 16.50
N GLN A 9 27.59 -47.36 17.81
CA GLN A 9 26.55 -46.62 18.55
C GLN A 9 26.80 -45.11 18.49
N ILE A 10 28.06 -44.67 18.62
CA ILE A 10 28.44 -43.26 18.48
C ILE A 10 28.17 -42.76 17.04
N SER A 11 28.49 -43.55 16.01
CA SER A 11 28.26 -43.13 14.62
C SER A 11 26.77 -42.98 14.29
N ILE A 12 25.92 -43.88 14.81
CA ILE A 12 24.45 -43.78 14.67
C ILE A 12 23.93 -42.52 15.37
N LEU A 13 24.43 -42.21 16.58
CA LEU A 13 24.02 -41.00 17.32
C LEU A 13 24.43 -39.72 16.58
N ILE A 14 25.64 -39.66 16.02
CA ILE A 14 26.12 -38.52 15.22
C ILE A 14 25.28 -38.39 13.95
N ALA A 15 25.02 -39.49 13.24
CA ALA A 15 24.21 -39.48 12.02
C ALA A 15 22.78 -38.99 12.30
N ALA A 16 22.16 -39.47 13.40
CA ALA A 16 20.83 -39.02 13.82
C ALA A 16 20.82 -37.52 14.18
N TRP A 17 21.84 -37.05 14.91
CA TRP A 17 21.99 -35.63 15.25
C TRP A 17 22.10 -34.74 14.01
N VAL A 18 22.96 -35.12 13.05
CA VAL A 18 23.15 -34.39 11.79
C VAL A 18 21.85 -34.39 10.97
N ALA A 19 21.12 -35.51 10.92
CA ALA A 19 19.84 -35.59 10.23
C ALA A 19 18.79 -34.64 10.83
N ILE A 20 18.66 -34.61 12.17
CA ILE A 20 17.74 -33.69 12.87
C ILE A 20 18.11 -32.23 12.57
N TYR A 21 19.39 -31.89 12.71
CA TYR A 21 19.87 -30.53 12.48
C TYR A 21 19.69 -30.09 11.01
N GLY A 22 19.92 -31.02 10.07
CA GLY A 22 19.71 -30.79 8.64
C GLY A 22 18.25 -30.48 8.31
N ILE A 23 17.30 -31.28 8.83
CA ILE A 23 15.86 -31.06 8.62
C ILE A 23 15.42 -29.72 9.21
N ASP A 24 15.86 -29.38 10.42
CA ASP A 24 15.52 -28.11 11.05
C ASP A 24 16.13 -26.92 10.30
N SER A 25 17.36 -27.04 9.79
CA SER A 25 18.00 -26.02 8.96
C SER A 25 17.22 -25.79 7.67
N TRP A 26 16.84 -26.87 6.99
CA TRP A 26 16.04 -26.83 5.78
C TRP A 26 14.67 -26.19 6.01
N ARG A 27 13.98 -26.52 7.11
CA ARG A 27 12.69 -25.89 7.46
C ARG A 27 12.83 -24.39 7.70
N ARG A 28 13.91 -23.96 8.40
CA ARG A 28 14.18 -22.53 8.63
C ARG A 28 14.49 -21.79 7.34
N GLU A 29 15.30 -22.40 6.46
CA GLU A 29 15.64 -21.84 5.16
C GLU A 29 14.40 -21.64 4.28
N HIS A 30 13.53 -22.66 4.18
CA HIS A 30 12.29 -22.54 3.42
C HIS A 30 11.34 -21.48 3.98
N ALA A 31 11.21 -21.38 5.30
CA ALA A 31 10.40 -20.34 5.93
C ALA A 31 10.99 -18.94 5.68
N GLY A 32 12.32 -18.81 5.74
CA GLY A 32 13.04 -17.57 5.43
C GLY A 32 12.83 -17.14 3.99
N LYS A 33 13.03 -18.06 3.03
CA LYS A 33 12.84 -17.80 1.60
C LYS A 33 11.44 -17.28 1.29
N ARG A 34 10.39 -17.94 1.81
CA ARG A 34 8.99 -17.51 1.63
C ARG A 34 8.73 -16.11 2.18
N ARG A 35 9.33 -15.76 3.33
CA ARG A 35 9.19 -14.42 3.94
C ARG A 35 9.89 -13.35 3.10
N ILE A 36 11.06 -13.66 2.54
CA ILE A 36 11.81 -12.76 1.66
C ILE A 36 11.01 -12.50 0.37
N GLU A 37 10.56 -13.55 -0.30
CA GLU A 37 9.71 -13.45 -1.50
C GLU A 37 8.46 -12.61 -1.23
N LEU A 38 7.77 -12.85 -0.10
CA LEU A 38 6.60 -12.08 0.29
C LEU A 38 6.92 -10.60 0.55
N ALA A 39 8.10 -10.30 1.12
CA ALA A 39 8.53 -8.93 1.41
C ALA A 39 8.87 -8.17 0.12
N GLU A 40 9.52 -8.82 -0.85
CA GLU A 40 9.83 -8.27 -2.18
C GLU A 40 8.55 -8.03 -2.99
N ASP A 41 7.64 -8.99 -3.00
CA ASP A 41 6.33 -8.87 -3.64
C ASP A 41 5.54 -7.69 -3.04
N ALA A 42 5.52 -7.57 -1.71
CA ALA A 42 4.84 -6.46 -1.03
C ALA A 42 5.46 -5.13 -1.44
N LEU A 43 6.77 -4.97 -1.34
CA LEU A 43 7.49 -3.75 -1.74
C LEU A 43 7.14 -3.31 -3.16
N THR A 44 7.18 -4.25 -4.10
CA THR A 44 6.86 -4.01 -5.51
C THR A 44 5.44 -3.44 -5.66
N LEU A 45 4.44 -4.07 -5.03
CA LEU A 45 3.06 -3.59 -5.09
C LEU A 45 2.86 -2.22 -4.43
N PHE A 46 3.60 -1.92 -3.36
CA PHE A 46 3.53 -0.61 -2.73
C PHE A 46 4.10 0.49 -3.62
N TYR A 47 5.21 0.25 -4.31
CA TYR A 47 5.74 1.19 -5.30
C TYR A 47 4.75 1.41 -6.45
N GLU A 48 4.20 0.33 -7.01
CA GLU A 48 3.17 0.42 -8.05
C GLU A 48 1.94 1.19 -7.58
N ALA A 49 1.50 1.00 -6.33
CA ALA A 49 0.35 1.69 -5.79
C ALA A 49 0.58 3.18 -5.59
N VAL A 50 1.79 3.61 -5.20
CA VAL A 50 2.13 5.03 -5.12
C VAL A 50 2.04 5.70 -6.48
N ASP A 51 2.59 5.06 -7.51
CA ASP A 51 2.53 5.60 -8.87
C ASP A 51 1.11 5.59 -9.42
N ALA A 52 0.33 4.55 -9.10
CA ALA A 52 -1.10 4.51 -9.41
C ALA A 52 -1.87 5.66 -8.73
N ILE A 53 -1.61 5.96 -7.45
CA ILE A 53 -2.27 7.06 -6.73
C ILE A 53 -1.89 8.42 -7.32
N LYS A 54 -0.61 8.62 -7.66
CA LYS A 54 -0.16 9.85 -8.35
C LYS A 54 -0.90 10.03 -9.69
N TRP A 55 -1.04 8.94 -10.47
CA TRP A 55 -1.78 8.97 -11.72
C TRP A 55 -3.28 9.26 -11.52
N ILE A 56 -3.91 8.61 -10.53
CA ILE A 56 -5.32 8.82 -10.20
C ILE A 56 -5.59 10.31 -9.92
N ARG A 57 -4.72 10.94 -9.13
CA ARG A 57 -4.80 12.36 -8.73
C ARG A 57 -4.24 13.34 -9.75
N HIS A 58 -3.82 12.88 -10.93
CA HIS A 58 -3.21 13.77 -11.92
C HIS A 58 -4.23 14.81 -12.44
N PRO A 59 -3.96 16.12 -12.41
CA PRO A 59 -4.97 17.15 -12.70
C PRO A 59 -5.37 17.19 -14.18
N VAL A 60 -4.51 16.73 -15.09
CA VAL A 60 -4.85 16.65 -16.52
C VAL A 60 -5.79 15.46 -16.72
N SER A 61 -7.03 15.74 -17.12
CA SER A 61 -8.03 14.77 -17.55
C SER A 61 -8.30 14.87 -19.04
N PHE A 62 -8.51 13.73 -19.69
CA PHE A 62 -8.86 13.67 -21.10
C PHE A 62 -10.37 13.53 -21.27
N THR A 63 -10.95 14.21 -22.27
CA THR A 63 -12.40 14.20 -22.52
C THR A 63 -12.98 12.79 -22.70
N ASN A 64 -12.19 11.86 -23.23
CA ASN A 64 -12.58 10.47 -23.44
C ASN A 64 -12.70 9.65 -22.14
N GLU A 65 -12.11 10.08 -21.02
CA GLU A 65 -12.17 9.35 -19.75
C GLU A 65 -13.61 9.25 -19.23
N THR A 66 -14.43 10.26 -19.54
CA THR A 66 -15.79 10.42 -18.98
C THR A 66 -16.87 10.45 -20.07
N GLU A 67 -16.53 10.00 -21.28
CA GLU A 67 -17.42 10.07 -22.46
C GLU A 67 -18.69 9.24 -22.28
N ASN A 68 -18.59 8.08 -21.63
CA ASN A 68 -19.71 7.17 -21.36
C ASN A 68 -20.63 7.65 -20.24
N ILE A 69 -20.36 8.80 -19.62
CA ILE A 69 -21.20 9.35 -18.55
C ILE A 69 -22.28 10.22 -19.18
N GLU A 70 -23.51 9.69 -19.17
CA GLU A 70 -24.71 10.39 -19.66
C GLU A 70 -25.36 11.24 -18.57
N GLN A 71 -26.02 12.32 -18.99
CA GLN A 71 -26.79 13.19 -18.10
C GLN A 71 -28.12 12.53 -17.75
N GLU A 72 -28.45 12.49 -16.45
CA GLU A 72 -29.67 11.86 -16.00
C GLU A 72 -30.90 12.76 -16.23
N LYS A 73 -32.08 12.15 -16.39
CA LYS A 73 -33.33 12.89 -16.59
C LYS A 73 -33.64 13.74 -15.34
N GLY A 74 -33.60 15.06 -15.49
CA GLY A 74 -33.84 16.02 -14.40
C GLY A 74 -32.58 16.50 -13.68
N GLU A 75 -31.39 16.07 -14.11
CA GLU A 75 -30.12 16.59 -13.63
C GLU A 75 -29.81 17.95 -14.28
N THR A 76 -29.40 18.94 -13.48
CA THR A 76 -28.96 20.24 -14.01
C THR A 76 -27.58 20.12 -14.67
N ASP A 77 -27.29 20.98 -15.64
CA ASP A 77 -25.99 20.96 -16.33
C ASP A 77 -24.80 21.18 -15.38
N ALA A 78 -25.00 21.95 -14.30
CA ALA A 78 -23.99 22.18 -13.28
C ALA A 78 -23.70 20.89 -12.49
N ASN A 79 -24.75 20.19 -12.05
CA ASN A 79 -24.62 18.90 -11.36
C ASN A 79 -23.97 17.85 -12.26
N PHE A 80 -24.40 17.80 -13.53
CA PHE A 80 -23.84 16.87 -14.52
C PHE A 80 -22.34 17.09 -14.72
N ARG A 81 -21.92 18.34 -14.92
CA ARG A 81 -20.49 18.69 -15.06
C ARG A 81 -19.70 18.35 -13.80
N ALA A 82 -20.21 18.69 -12.62
CA ALA A 82 -19.55 18.37 -11.36
C ALA A 82 -19.36 16.85 -11.16
N ARG A 83 -20.42 16.06 -11.42
CA ARG A 83 -20.39 14.61 -11.36
C ARG A 83 -19.41 14.03 -12.36
N LYS A 84 -19.42 14.53 -13.60
CA LYS A 84 -18.50 14.09 -14.66
C LYS A 84 -17.05 14.33 -14.26
N SER A 85 -16.70 15.54 -13.78
CA SER A 85 -15.35 15.86 -13.31
C SER A 85 -14.92 15.01 -12.10
N ALA A 86 -15.80 14.80 -11.13
CA ALA A 86 -15.48 14.02 -9.93
C ALA A 86 -15.31 12.52 -10.26
N SER A 87 -15.95 12.05 -11.34
CA SER A 87 -15.90 10.66 -11.77
C SER A 87 -14.53 10.21 -12.29
N VAL A 88 -13.67 11.15 -12.71
CA VAL A 88 -12.32 10.86 -13.23
C VAL A 88 -11.51 10.00 -12.27
N VAL A 89 -11.51 10.33 -10.97
CA VAL A 89 -10.79 9.56 -9.95
C VAL A 89 -11.33 8.13 -9.83
N PHE A 90 -12.64 7.93 -9.88
CA PHE A 90 -13.25 6.61 -9.80
C PHE A 90 -12.91 5.76 -11.03
N ILE A 91 -12.92 6.35 -12.22
CA ILE A 91 -12.56 5.68 -13.47
C ILE A 91 -11.09 5.22 -13.40
N ARG A 92 -10.17 6.12 -13.04
CA ARG A 92 -8.74 5.80 -12.93
C ARG A 92 -8.46 4.78 -11.82
N TYR A 93 -9.16 4.88 -10.69
CA TYR A 93 -9.07 3.89 -9.62
C TYR A 93 -9.53 2.51 -10.10
N ASN A 94 -10.66 2.44 -10.81
CA ASN A 94 -11.20 1.18 -11.34
C ASN A 94 -10.26 0.52 -12.34
N GLN A 95 -9.54 1.30 -13.16
CA GLN A 95 -8.49 0.77 -14.05
C GLN A 95 -7.32 0.11 -13.31
N ARG A 96 -7.17 0.36 -12.00
CA ARG A 96 -6.12 -0.19 -11.13
C ARG A 96 -6.70 -1.06 -10.00
N LEU A 97 -7.97 -1.46 -10.09
CA LEU A 97 -8.66 -2.18 -9.01
C LEU A 97 -7.98 -3.51 -8.67
N GLU A 98 -7.42 -4.21 -9.67
CA GLU A 98 -6.69 -5.45 -9.48
C GLU A 98 -5.48 -5.27 -8.55
N LEU A 99 -4.71 -4.19 -8.72
CA LEU A 99 -3.55 -3.85 -7.89
C LEU A 99 -3.97 -3.67 -6.43
N PHE A 100 -5.01 -2.86 -6.17
CA PHE A 100 -5.48 -2.62 -4.81
C PHE A 100 -6.10 -3.86 -4.17
N ASN A 101 -6.80 -4.71 -4.94
CA ASN A 101 -7.31 -5.99 -4.47
C ASN A 101 -6.17 -6.97 -4.11
N LYS A 102 -5.10 -6.98 -4.91
CA LYS A 102 -3.90 -7.78 -4.64
C LYS A 102 -3.23 -7.33 -3.34
N LEU A 103 -3.10 -6.03 -3.11
CA LEU A 103 -2.61 -5.48 -1.84
C LEU A 103 -3.50 -5.90 -0.65
N HIS A 104 -4.82 -5.75 -0.79
CA HIS A 104 -5.77 -6.10 0.27
C HIS A 104 -5.69 -7.58 0.66
N SER A 105 -5.63 -8.49 -0.33
CA SER A 105 -5.51 -9.92 -0.07
C SER A 105 -4.12 -10.31 0.46
N MET A 106 -3.05 -9.69 -0.06
CA MET A 106 -1.67 -9.95 0.40
C MET A 106 -1.47 -9.60 1.88
N ARG A 107 -2.16 -8.57 2.38
CA ARG A 107 -2.12 -8.14 3.78
C ARG A 107 -2.27 -9.30 4.75
N TYR A 108 -3.24 -10.20 4.53
CA TYR A 108 -3.48 -11.33 5.45
C TYR A 108 -2.29 -12.31 5.50
N ARG A 109 -1.65 -12.57 4.35
CA ARG A 109 -0.44 -13.40 4.31
C ARG A 109 0.74 -12.70 4.98
N PHE A 110 0.87 -11.39 4.76
CA PHE A 110 1.90 -10.56 5.40
C PHE A 110 1.78 -10.60 6.93
N MET A 111 0.56 -10.46 7.44
CA MET A 111 0.28 -10.57 8.88
C MET A 111 0.65 -11.94 9.45
N ALA A 112 0.35 -13.02 8.73
CA ALA A 112 0.63 -14.38 9.18
C ALA A 112 2.13 -14.72 9.15
N GLN A 113 2.88 -14.21 8.17
CA GLN A 113 4.28 -14.60 7.98
C GLN A 113 5.27 -13.63 8.63
N ILE A 114 5.01 -12.32 8.59
CA ILE A 114 5.93 -11.26 9.05
C ILE A 114 5.46 -10.68 10.38
N GLY A 115 4.16 -10.42 10.53
CA GLY A 115 3.57 -9.97 11.78
C GLY A 115 2.41 -9.01 11.57
N LYS A 116 1.41 -9.09 12.47
CA LYS A 116 0.21 -8.25 12.41
C LYS A 116 0.52 -6.76 12.62
N ASP A 117 1.40 -6.44 13.57
CA ASP A 117 1.85 -5.07 13.86
C ASP A 117 2.60 -4.42 12.68
N LYS A 118 3.19 -5.24 11.82
CA LYS A 118 3.93 -4.80 10.63
C LYS A 118 3.04 -4.53 9.41
N ALA A 119 1.76 -4.86 9.47
CA ALA A 119 0.83 -4.69 8.35
C ALA A 119 0.16 -3.30 8.30
N THR A 120 0.43 -2.41 9.25
CA THR A 120 -0.12 -1.04 9.31
C THR A 120 -0.01 -0.26 7.98
N PRO A 121 1.11 -0.34 7.23
CA PRO A 121 1.21 0.37 5.94
C PRO A 121 0.12 -0.02 4.92
N PHE A 122 -0.41 -1.24 4.98
CA PHE A 122 -1.52 -1.66 4.11
C PHE A 122 -2.83 -0.93 4.45
N ASP A 123 -3.10 -0.76 5.74
CA ASP A 123 -4.28 -0.07 6.22
C ASP A 123 -4.20 1.43 5.92
N ASP A 124 -3.02 2.02 6.14
CA ASP A 124 -2.76 3.43 5.84
C ASP A 124 -2.87 3.75 4.35
N LEU A 125 -2.35 2.87 3.47
CA LEU A 125 -2.52 3.01 2.03
C LEU A 125 -4.00 2.96 1.61
N ASN A 126 -4.76 2.03 2.18
CA ASN A 126 -6.20 1.92 1.93
C ASN A 126 -6.96 3.17 2.43
N ASN A 127 -6.56 3.72 3.58
CA ASN A 127 -7.12 4.96 4.10
C ASN A 127 -6.86 6.15 3.18
N ILE A 128 -5.68 6.25 2.58
CA ILE A 128 -5.36 7.28 1.57
C ILE A 128 -6.30 7.18 0.36
N VAL A 129 -6.51 5.96 -0.17
CA VAL A 129 -7.44 5.73 -1.29
C VAL A 129 -8.87 6.13 -0.91
N ASN A 130 -9.31 5.79 0.30
CA ASN A 130 -10.62 6.17 0.82
C ASN A 130 -10.76 7.69 0.98
N GLU A 131 -9.70 8.38 1.41
CA GLU A 131 -9.67 9.83 1.54
C GLU A 131 -9.84 10.53 0.17
N ILE A 132 -9.09 10.06 -0.85
CA ILE A 132 -9.17 10.57 -2.22
C ILE A 132 -10.57 10.35 -2.82
N THR A 133 -11.08 9.13 -2.74
CA THR A 133 -12.42 8.82 -3.26
C THR A 133 -13.53 9.48 -2.44
N GLY A 134 -13.31 9.73 -1.14
CA GLY A 134 -14.18 10.51 -0.29
C GLY A 134 -14.25 11.98 -0.73
N ALA A 135 -13.10 12.60 -0.97
CA ALA A 135 -13.01 13.97 -1.48
C ALA A 135 -13.76 14.13 -2.82
N ALA A 136 -13.61 13.18 -3.73
CA ALA A 136 -14.34 13.16 -5.00
C ALA A 136 -15.87 13.22 -4.81
N ARG A 137 -16.43 12.43 -3.87
CA ARG A 137 -17.88 12.43 -3.58
C ARG A 137 -18.34 13.74 -2.96
N VAL A 138 -17.51 14.37 -2.14
CA VAL A 138 -17.83 15.67 -1.53
C VAL A 138 -17.82 16.76 -2.60
N LEU A 139 -16.81 16.78 -3.48
CA LEU A 139 -16.69 17.75 -4.57
C LEU A 139 -17.85 17.67 -5.57
N THR A 140 -18.41 16.48 -5.80
CA THR A 140 -19.64 16.33 -6.62
C THR A 140 -20.80 17.19 -6.09
N ARG A 141 -20.87 17.42 -4.77
CA ARG A 141 -21.91 18.23 -4.14
C ARG A 141 -21.52 19.69 -3.98
N LEU A 142 -20.22 19.98 -3.80
CA LEU A 142 -19.73 21.34 -3.57
C LEU A 142 -19.62 22.14 -4.88
N TRP A 143 -19.07 21.57 -5.95
CA TRP A 143 -18.87 22.32 -7.20
C TRP A 143 -20.13 22.93 -7.83
N PRO A 144 -21.32 22.29 -7.85
CA PRO A 144 -22.49 22.88 -8.46
C PRO A 144 -23.23 23.88 -7.54
N LEU A 145 -22.74 24.11 -6.31
CA LEU A 145 -23.41 24.96 -5.34
C LEU A 145 -23.15 26.45 -5.65
N GLU A 146 -24.04 27.07 -6.41
CA GLU A 146 -23.95 28.50 -6.79
C GLU A 146 -24.69 29.44 -5.81
N ASN A 147 -25.53 28.90 -4.92
CA ASN A 147 -26.45 29.67 -4.09
C ASN A 147 -25.83 30.16 -2.77
N VAL A 148 -24.81 30.99 -2.86
CA VAL A 148 -24.19 31.58 -1.68
C VAL A 148 -24.60 33.06 -1.54
N VAL A 149 -25.32 33.35 -0.46
CA VAL A 149 -26.04 34.62 -0.29
C VAL A 149 -25.14 35.73 0.29
N THR A 150 -24.09 35.36 1.02
CA THR A 150 -23.20 36.31 1.72
C THR A 150 -21.73 36.07 1.39
N THR A 151 -20.90 37.11 1.52
CA THR A 151 -19.45 37.03 1.28
C THR A 151 -18.77 36.02 2.21
N GLU A 152 -19.19 35.94 3.47
CA GLU A 152 -18.64 35.01 4.47
C GLU A 152 -18.94 33.56 4.13
N GLN A 153 -20.18 33.25 3.71
CA GLN A 153 -20.53 31.91 3.24
C GLN A 153 -19.75 31.56 1.97
N TRP A 154 -19.46 32.54 1.09
CA TRP A 154 -18.71 32.30 -0.14
C TRP A 154 -17.26 31.93 0.17
N GLU A 155 -16.65 32.64 1.11
CA GLU A 155 -15.30 32.33 1.56
C GLU A 155 -15.22 30.96 2.24
N GLN A 156 -16.20 30.61 3.07
CA GLN A 156 -16.29 29.27 3.67
C GLN A 156 -16.45 28.18 2.62
N HIS A 157 -17.31 28.40 1.63
CA HIS A 157 -17.53 27.45 0.54
C HIS A 157 -16.25 27.25 -0.29
N ARG A 158 -15.56 28.34 -0.65
CA ARG A 158 -14.27 28.28 -1.34
C ARG A 158 -13.22 27.52 -0.54
N LYS A 159 -13.11 27.77 0.78
CA LYS A 159 -12.18 27.05 1.67
C LYS A 159 -12.48 25.55 1.71
N GLN A 160 -13.75 25.16 1.69
CA GLN A 160 -14.12 23.74 1.62
C GLN A 160 -13.72 23.12 0.28
N ILE A 161 -14.00 23.79 -0.85
CA ILE A 161 -13.59 23.32 -2.18
C ILE A 161 -12.07 23.12 -2.21
N GLN A 162 -11.28 24.14 -1.86
CA GLN A 162 -9.82 24.08 -1.86
C GLN A 162 -9.29 22.92 -1.01
N LYS A 163 -9.84 22.74 0.19
CA LYS A 163 -9.46 21.63 1.07
C LYS A 163 -9.64 20.26 0.40
N TYR A 164 -10.77 20.03 -0.26
CA TYR A 164 -11.02 18.74 -0.91
C TYR A 164 -10.33 18.62 -2.27
N GLU A 165 -10.11 19.72 -2.99
CA GLU A 165 -9.33 19.75 -4.22
C GLU A 165 -7.86 19.41 -3.97
N ALA A 166 -7.27 19.86 -2.86
CA ALA A 166 -5.91 19.49 -2.45
C ALA A 166 -5.74 17.97 -2.25
N VAL A 167 -6.78 17.30 -1.75
CA VAL A 167 -6.80 15.84 -1.61
C VAL A 167 -7.04 15.16 -2.96
N PHE A 168 -7.95 15.71 -3.76
CA PHE A 168 -8.40 15.13 -5.03
C PHE A 168 -7.34 15.25 -6.14
N TRP A 169 -6.68 16.40 -6.24
CA TRP A 169 -5.64 16.71 -7.23
C TRP A 169 -4.25 16.75 -6.62
N GLY A 170 -3.28 16.16 -7.32
CA GLY A 170 -1.86 16.25 -6.98
C GLY A 170 -1.22 17.49 -7.60
N GLY A 171 -0.35 18.15 -6.84
CA GLY A 171 0.45 19.29 -7.34
C GLY A 171 -0.33 20.59 -7.59
N TYR A 172 -1.56 20.71 -7.08
CA TYR A 172 -2.37 21.93 -7.20
C TYR A 172 -2.10 22.94 -6.07
N GLU A 173 -1.77 22.44 -4.88
CA GLU A 173 -1.42 23.25 -3.70
C GLU A 173 0.08 23.18 -3.42
N GLU A 174 0.64 24.22 -2.80
CA GLU A 174 2.04 24.23 -2.32
C GLU A 174 2.28 23.12 -1.28
N GLU A 175 1.28 22.82 -0.45
CA GLU A 175 1.30 21.75 0.55
C GLU A 175 0.30 20.64 0.20
N ASP A 176 0.77 19.58 -0.48
CA ASP A 176 -0.06 18.40 -0.80
C ASP A 176 -0.33 17.56 0.48
N PRO A 177 -1.59 17.36 0.90
CA PRO A 177 -1.93 16.62 2.12
C PRO A 177 -1.75 15.10 2.00
N ILE A 178 -1.62 14.54 0.80
CA ILE A 178 -1.54 13.10 0.53
C ILE A 178 -0.10 12.64 0.30
N THR A 179 0.72 13.44 -0.38
CA THR A 179 2.11 13.06 -0.70
C THR A 179 2.94 12.71 0.54
N PRO A 180 2.92 13.49 1.65
CA PRO A 180 3.61 13.13 2.89
C PRO A 180 3.12 11.80 3.49
N LYS A 181 1.80 11.53 3.40
CA LYS A 181 1.21 10.26 3.89
C LYS A 181 1.72 9.08 3.07
N LEU A 182 1.76 9.20 1.74
CA LEU A 182 2.33 8.17 0.85
C LEU A 182 3.80 7.91 1.15
N ASN A 183 4.60 8.97 1.32
CA ASN A 183 6.02 8.84 1.64
C ASN A 183 6.25 8.13 2.98
N LYS A 184 5.41 8.44 3.98
CA LYS A 184 5.44 7.75 5.27
C LYS A 184 5.14 6.26 5.11
N VAL A 185 4.05 5.91 4.41
CA VAL A 185 3.67 4.51 4.13
C VAL A 185 4.81 3.75 3.45
N ILE A 186 5.44 4.34 2.43
CA ILE A 186 6.59 3.74 1.74
C ILE A 186 7.77 3.55 2.67
N THR A 187 8.11 4.57 3.45
CA THR A 187 9.24 4.49 4.39
C THR A 187 9.05 3.37 5.40
N GLU A 188 7.84 3.21 5.93
CA GLU A 188 7.52 2.18 6.93
C GLU A 188 7.52 0.76 6.35
N ILE A 189 6.93 0.55 5.17
CA ILE A 189 6.95 -0.76 4.52
C ILE A 189 8.36 -1.12 4.03
N GLU A 190 9.12 -0.15 3.53
CA GLU A 190 10.52 -0.35 3.19
C GLU A 190 11.36 -0.78 4.39
N ALA A 191 11.23 -0.09 5.52
CA ALA A 191 11.97 -0.46 6.72
C ALA A 191 11.64 -1.89 7.16
N THR A 192 10.35 -2.26 7.11
CA THR A 192 9.86 -3.60 7.46
C THR A 192 10.41 -4.66 6.50
N CYS A 193 10.22 -4.48 5.19
CA CYS A 193 10.62 -5.45 4.20
C CYS A 193 12.15 -5.56 4.09
N LYS A 194 12.90 -4.43 4.17
CA LYS A 194 14.37 -4.45 4.18
C LYS A 194 14.90 -5.23 5.38
N ALA A 195 14.27 -5.13 6.56
CA ALA A 195 14.68 -5.92 7.73
C ALA A 195 14.54 -7.43 7.49
N VAL A 196 13.47 -7.84 6.79
CA VAL A 196 13.23 -9.25 6.41
C VAL A 196 14.23 -9.71 5.34
N ILE A 197 14.42 -8.92 4.28
CA ILE A 197 15.28 -9.25 3.13
C ILE A 197 16.75 -9.34 3.54
N THR A 198 17.22 -8.37 4.34
CA THR A 198 18.64 -8.34 4.79
C THR A 198 18.92 -9.22 6.01
N GLY A 199 17.89 -9.83 6.60
CA GLY A 199 18.03 -10.70 7.78
C GLY A 199 18.57 -9.99 9.02
N LYS A 200 18.32 -8.67 9.17
CA LYS A 200 18.68 -7.92 10.38
C LYS A 200 17.96 -8.53 11.59
N GLY A 201 18.72 -9.19 12.46
CA GLY A 201 18.22 -9.90 13.66
C GLY A 201 18.41 -11.41 13.66
N SER A 202 18.99 -12.02 12.62
CA SER A 202 19.37 -13.45 12.66
C SER A 202 20.74 -13.64 13.33
N LEU A 203 20.93 -14.77 14.02
CA LEU A 203 22.21 -15.19 14.62
C LEU A 203 23.38 -15.09 13.63
N HIS A 204 23.13 -15.28 12.33
CA HIS A 204 24.12 -15.17 11.27
C HIS A 204 24.69 -13.74 11.15
N ASN A 205 23.88 -12.70 11.35
CA ASN A 205 24.35 -11.30 11.34
C ASN A 205 25.06 -10.90 12.65
N MET A 206 24.75 -11.57 13.76
CA MET A 206 25.49 -11.39 15.03
C MET A 206 26.86 -12.09 15.01
N LEU A 207 26.98 -13.21 14.27
CA LEU A 207 28.23 -13.96 14.12
C LEU A 207 29.15 -13.42 13.01
N ASN A 208 28.59 -12.83 11.94
CA ASN A 208 29.35 -12.17 10.85
C ASN A 208 29.50 -10.65 11.02
N ARG A 209 29.46 -10.13 12.24
CA ARG A 209 29.78 -8.72 12.46
C ARG A 209 31.29 -8.58 12.26
N ASP A 210 31.69 -8.00 11.14
CA ASP A 210 33.09 -7.81 10.75
C ASP A 210 33.91 -7.26 11.92
N ILE A 211 34.92 -8.03 12.33
CA ILE A 211 36.03 -7.52 13.11
C ILE A 211 36.96 -6.85 12.10
N PHE A 212 36.61 -5.64 11.65
CA PHE A 212 37.53 -4.64 11.10
C PHE A 212 36.93 -3.24 11.23
#